data_AF-A0AA47EFU2-F1
#
_entry.id   AF-A0AA47EFU2-F1
#
_cell.length_a   1.000
_cell.length_b   1.000
_cell.length_c   1.000
_cell.angle_alpha   90.00
_cell.angle_beta   90.00
_cell.angle_gamma   90.00
#
_symmetry.space_group_name_H-M   'P 1'
#
loop_
_entity.id
_entity.type
_entity.pdbx_description
1 polymer ?
#
loop_
_entity_poly.entity_id
_entity_poly.type
_entity_poly.pdbx_seq_one_letter_code
_entity_poly.pdbx_strand_id
1 'polypeptide(L)'
;MAHKTFISYKYTEARGLRDDIIEKLGDDSKYYNGETSDSADLTDTTTENIKDKLRDMLYSTSVTIVIISPNMTYSKWIDWEIEYSLKEITRKDKTSRTNGIVGVLMKYNGGYGWIETNNKSEDGCSSRDIDTNKLYSIIYNNRFNLEEPVYVCNECQTVDSLTGSYISLINEDVFLSNPSKYIDNAFEKSDDIDSFKITKSRS
;
A
#
# COMPACT_ATOMS: atom_id res chain seq x y z
N MET A 1 8.16 6.87 -16.73
CA MET A 1 9.50 7.02 -16.12
C MET A 1 9.52 6.11 -14.90
N ALA A 2 10.57 5.33 -14.64
CA ALA A 2 10.53 4.39 -13.53
C ALA A 2 10.47 5.12 -12.18
N HIS A 3 9.42 4.85 -11.40
CA HIS A 3 9.27 5.38 -10.05
C HIS A 3 10.19 4.64 -9.08
N LYS A 4 10.74 5.37 -8.10
CA LYS A 4 11.50 4.75 -7.02
C LYS A 4 10.52 4.19 -6.01
N THR A 5 10.56 2.88 -5.80
CA THR A 5 9.50 2.18 -5.08
C THR A 5 10.02 1.55 -3.80
N PHE A 6 9.26 1.65 -2.72
CA PHE A 6 9.49 0.88 -1.50
C PHE A 6 8.48 -0.28 -1.45
N ILE A 7 8.92 -1.50 -1.13
CA ILE A 7 8.04 -2.65 -0.95
C ILE A 7 7.99 -3.01 0.53
N SER A 8 6.87 -2.68 1.17
CA SER A 8 6.53 -3.03 2.55
C SER A 8 5.78 -4.37 2.58
N TYR A 9 6.25 -5.32 3.38
CA TYR A 9 5.67 -6.66 3.43
C TYR A 9 6.09 -7.38 4.71
N LYS A 10 5.32 -8.39 5.11
CA LYS A 10 5.68 -9.26 6.23
C LYS A 10 6.69 -10.31 5.78
N TYR A 11 7.92 -10.24 6.30
CA TYR A 11 9.04 -11.07 5.82
C TYR A 11 8.75 -12.58 5.91
N THR A 12 8.08 -13.02 6.96
CA THR A 12 7.86 -14.47 7.20
C THR A 12 6.87 -15.12 6.24
N GLU A 13 6.03 -14.36 5.52
CA GLU A 13 4.97 -14.94 4.66
C GLU A 13 4.90 -14.37 3.23
N ALA A 14 5.32 -13.13 3.00
CA ALA A 14 5.09 -12.45 1.72
C ALA A 14 6.32 -12.39 0.78
N ARG A 15 7.40 -13.14 1.08
CA ARG A 15 8.65 -13.12 0.28
C ARG A 15 8.44 -13.52 -1.18
N GLY A 16 7.64 -14.56 -1.43
CA GLY A 16 7.39 -15.06 -2.79
C GLY A 16 6.76 -13.99 -3.67
N LEU A 17 5.63 -13.40 -3.23
CA LEU A 17 4.98 -12.31 -3.95
C LEU A 17 5.90 -11.08 -4.10
N ARG A 18 6.73 -10.78 -3.09
CA ARG A 18 7.74 -9.71 -3.19
C ARG A 18 8.72 -10.00 -4.33
N ASP A 19 9.22 -11.23 -4.43
CA ASP A 19 10.14 -11.65 -5.48
C ASP A 19 9.48 -11.58 -6.87
N ASP A 20 8.22 -12.02 -6.98
CA ASP A 20 7.43 -11.93 -8.22
C ASP A 20 7.22 -10.46 -8.66
N ILE A 21 6.94 -9.56 -7.71
CA ILE A 21 6.81 -8.12 -7.99
C ILE A 21 8.14 -7.57 -8.51
N ILE A 22 9.26 -7.89 -7.86
CA ILE A 22 10.60 -7.46 -8.31
C ILE A 22 10.87 -7.95 -9.74
N GLU A 23 10.61 -9.22 -10.02
CA GLU A 23 10.80 -9.81 -11.35
C GLU A 23 9.97 -9.06 -12.40
N LYS A 24 8.70 -8.75 -12.10
CA LYS A 24 7.81 -8.02 -13.02
C LYS A 24 8.20 -6.56 -13.23
N LEU A 25 8.83 -5.91 -12.24
CA LEU A 25 9.29 -4.53 -12.38
C LEU A 25 10.58 -4.42 -13.20
N GLY A 26 11.39 -5.48 -13.23
CA GLY A 26 12.61 -5.56 -14.04
C GLY A 26 13.72 -4.57 -13.64
N ASP A 27 14.79 -4.58 -14.42
CA ASP A 27 16.06 -3.91 -14.11
C ASP A 27 16.00 -2.37 -14.13
N ASP A 28 14.99 -1.79 -14.79
CA ASP A 28 14.81 -0.34 -14.88
C ASP A 28 14.21 0.28 -13.60
N SER A 29 13.75 -0.55 -12.67
CA SER A 29 13.11 -0.12 -11.43
C SER A 29 14.12 -0.01 -10.28
N LYS A 30 14.05 1.10 -9.54
CA LYS A 30 14.81 1.27 -8.29
C LYS A 30 13.88 0.92 -7.14
N TYR A 31 14.10 -0.22 -6.51
CA TYR A 31 13.29 -0.67 -5.39
C TYR A 31 14.09 -0.85 -4.09
N TYR A 32 13.38 -0.69 -2.99
CA TYR A 32 13.87 -0.86 -1.64
C TYR A 32 12.92 -1.80 -0.91
N ASN A 33 13.47 -2.79 -0.20
CA ASN A 33 12.67 -3.77 0.54
C ASN A 33 12.54 -3.33 2.00
N GLY A 34 11.35 -3.49 2.59
CA GLY A 34 11.09 -3.23 4.01
C GLY A 34 11.63 -4.34 4.92
N GLU A 35 10.76 -4.92 5.74
CA GLU A 35 11.06 -5.96 6.74
C GLU A 35 12.06 -7.03 6.23
N THR A 36 13.02 -7.41 7.09
CA THR A 36 14.05 -8.44 6.79
C THR A 36 14.13 -9.47 7.91
N SER A 37 14.91 -10.54 7.75
CA SER A 37 15.10 -11.54 8.82
C SER A 37 15.64 -10.96 10.13
N ASP A 38 16.30 -9.79 10.09
CA ASP A 38 16.97 -9.17 11.23
C ASP A 38 16.11 -8.12 11.96
N SER A 39 14.86 -7.88 11.53
CA SER A 39 14.02 -6.80 12.05
C SER A 39 13.20 -7.21 13.28
N ALA A 40 13.89 -7.54 14.38
CA ALA A 40 13.31 -8.27 15.51
C ALA A 40 12.30 -7.49 16.39
N ASP A 41 12.38 -6.17 16.56
CA ASP A 41 11.37 -5.39 17.31
C ASP A 41 11.62 -3.88 17.23
N LEU A 42 10.65 -2.97 17.42
CA LEU A 42 10.84 -1.51 17.26
C LEU A 42 11.64 -0.81 18.39
N THR A 43 12.07 -1.51 19.44
CA THR A 43 12.55 -0.88 20.69
C THR A 43 14.03 -1.06 21.00
N ASP A 44 14.79 -1.85 20.23
CA ASP A 44 16.19 -2.17 20.52
C ASP A 44 17.18 -1.21 19.83
N THR A 45 18.42 -1.14 20.31
CA THR A 45 19.49 -0.28 19.77
C THR A 45 19.93 -0.75 18.38
N THR A 46 19.87 -2.05 18.12
CA THR A 46 20.06 -2.65 16.79
C THR A 46 18.95 -2.19 15.83
N THR A 47 17.74 -2.00 16.35
CA THR A 47 16.57 -1.54 15.60
C THR A 47 16.64 -0.07 15.24
N GLU A 48 17.18 0.81 16.08
CA GLU A 48 17.39 2.22 15.70
C GLU A 48 18.18 2.33 14.39
N ASN A 49 19.23 1.52 14.22
CA ASN A 49 19.99 1.45 12.96
C ASN A 49 19.15 0.93 11.78
N ILE A 50 18.24 -0.04 12.01
CA ILE A 50 17.34 -0.56 10.98
C ILE A 50 16.30 0.50 10.60
N LYS A 51 15.71 1.19 11.58
CA LYS A 51 14.80 2.31 11.36
C LYS A 51 15.47 3.39 10.53
N ASP A 52 16.67 3.82 10.88
CA ASP A 52 17.37 4.86 10.15
C ASP A 52 17.65 4.45 8.69
N LYS A 53 18.04 3.19 8.45
CA LYS A 53 18.14 2.65 7.09
C LYS A 53 16.80 2.69 6.34
N LEU A 54 15.71 2.25 6.96
CA LEU A 54 14.38 2.27 6.35
C LEU A 54 13.91 3.70 6.06
N ARG A 55 14.16 4.62 6.99
CA ARG A 55 13.88 6.05 6.82
C ARG A 55 14.64 6.62 5.63
N ASP A 56 15.91 6.28 5.47
CA ASP A 56 16.74 6.73 4.34
C ASP A 56 16.23 6.18 3.00
N MET A 57 15.85 4.90 2.99
CA MET A 57 15.26 4.25 1.81
C MET A 57 13.95 4.92 1.42
N LEU A 58 13.00 5.04 2.37
CA LEU A 58 11.70 5.68 2.17
C LEU A 58 11.82 7.14 1.71
N TYR A 59 12.71 7.92 2.32
CA TYR A 59 12.93 9.33 1.97
C TYR A 59 13.31 9.53 0.49
N SER A 60 13.93 8.52 -0.13
CA SER A 60 14.36 8.59 -1.52
C SER A 60 13.34 8.06 -2.54
N THR A 61 12.21 7.52 -2.06
CA THR A 61 11.16 6.89 -2.88
C THR A 61 10.01 7.86 -3.20
N SER A 62 9.19 7.48 -4.17
CA SER A 62 7.98 8.21 -4.56
C SER A 62 6.72 7.37 -4.43
N VAL A 63 6.85 6.04 -4.44
CA VAL A 63 5.73 5.11 -4.31
C VAL A 63 6.08 4.04 -3.28
N THR A 64 5.09 3.64 -2.48
CA THR A 64 5.17 2.51 -1.56
C THR A 64 4.16 1.45 -1.98
N ILE A 65 4.65 0.25 -2.32
CA ILE A 65 3.85 -0.96 -2.48
C ILE A 65 3.73 -1.63 -1.11
N VAL A 66 2.51 -1.92 -0.67
CA VAL A 66 2.27 -2.67 0.55
C VAL A 66 1.68 -4.03 0.20
N ILE A 67 2.37 -5.11 0.52
CA ILE A 67 1.81 -6.46 0.37
C ILE A 67 0.87 -6.74 1.54
N ILE A 68 -0.38 -7.01 1.21
CA ILE A 68 -1.45 -7.32 2.16
C ILE A 68 -1.58 -8.84 2.24
N SER A 69 -1.04 -9.42 3.30
CA SER A 69 -0.99 -10.85 3.57
C SER A 69 -1.81 -11.21 4.82
N PRO A 70 -2.20 -12.49 5.02
CA PRO A 70 -3.15 -12.90 6.08
C PRO A 70 -2.81 -12.45 7.50
N ASN A 71 -1.53 -12.37 7.84
CA ASN A 71 -1.04 -12.00 9.16
C ASN A 71 -0.21 -10.72 9.12
N MET A 72 -0.42 -9.85 8.13
CA MET A 72 0.35 -8.62 7.99
C MET A 72 0.30 -7.75 9.25
N THR A 73 -0.84 -7.74 9.95
CA THR A 73 -1.09 -6.95 11.16
C THR A 73 -0.24 -7.36 12.36
N TYR A 74 0.43 -8.52 12.29
CA TYR A 74 1.41 -8.95 13.28
C TYR A 74 2.82 -8.42 13.02
N SER A 75 3.05 -7.72 11.90
CA SER A 75 4.28 -6.93 11.74
C SER A 75 4.24 -5.72 12.68
N LYS A 76 5.40 -5.31 13.18
CA LYS A 76 5.55 -4.04 13.90
C LYS A 76 6.11 -2.94 12.99
N TRP A 77 6.35 -3.25 11.72
CA TRP A 77 7.06 -2.38 10.79
C TRP A 77 6.13 -1.80 9.73
N ILE A 78 5.20 -2.58 9.20
CA ILE A 78 4.39 -2.18 8.05
C ILE A 78 3.55 -0.92 8.33
N ASP A 79 2.87 -0.85 9.46
CA ASP A 79 2.10 0.33 9.87
C ASP A 79 2.97 1.58 9.99
N TRP A 80 4.17 1.43 10.55
CA TRP A 80 5.16 2.49 10.67
C TRP A 80 5.74 2.92 9.32
N GLU A 81 6.01 1.97 8.42
CA GLU A 81 6.48 2.24 7.05
C GLU A 81 5.43 3.01 6.24
N ILE A 82 4.15 2.68 6.39
CA ILE A 82 3.04 3.41 5.77
C ILE A 82 2.93 4.82 6.37
N GLU A 83 2.97 4.95 7.70
CA GLU A 83 2.97 6.25 8.36
C GLU A 83 4.12 7.13 7.86
N TYR A 84 5.32 6.59 7.76
CA TYR A 84 6.49 7.32 7.28
C TYR A 84 6.38 7.67 5.80
N SER A 85 5.81 6.78 4.97
CA SER A 85 5.53 7.03 3.55
C SER A 85 4.54 8.20 3.36
N LEU A 86 3.59 8.37 4.28
CA LEU A 86 2.60 9.44 4.21
C LEU A 86 3.12 10.79 4.72
N LYS A 87 4.17 10.80 5.55
CA LYS A 87 4.72 12.02 6.16
C LYS A 87 5.68 12.76 5.25
N GLU A 88 5.58 14.08 5.27
CA GLU A 88 6.59 14.97 4.70
C GLU A 88 7.65 15.24 5.76
N ILE A 89 8.91 15.01 5.42
CA ILE A 89 10.02 15.09 6.38
C ILE A 89 11.10 15.95 5.77
N THR A 90 11.46 17.02 6.49
CA THR A 90 12.56 17.91 6.09
C THR A 90 13.88 17.35 6.62
N ARG A 91 14.84 17.15 5.72
CA ARG A 91 16.22 16.80 6.06
C ARG A 91 17.15 17.82 5.44
N LYS A 92 17.89 18.55 6.28
CA LYS A 92 18.68 19.71 5.87
C LYS A 92 17.77 20.70 5.12
N ASP A 93 17.98 20.86 3.81
CA ASP A 93 17.26 21.84 2.98
C ASP A 93 16.22 21.21 2.04
N LYS A 94 15.95 19.89 2.16
CA LYS A 94 15.02 19.18 1.28
C LYS A 94 13.91 18.47 2.06
N THR A 95 12.67 18.74 1.70
CA THR A 95 11.47 18.06 2.21
C THR A 95 11.09 16.89 1.31
N SER A 96 10.85 15.71 1.87
CA SER A 96 10.23 14.61 1.12
C SER A 96 8.76 14.94 0.85
N ARG A 97 8.27 14.55 -0.33
CA ARG A 97 6.83 14.54 -0.59
C ARG A 97 6.19 13.32 0.07
N THR A 98 4.89 13.38 0.28
CA THR A 98 4.10 12.18 0.58
C THR A 98 4.21 11.19 -0.59
N ASN A 99 4.47 9.92 -0.30
CA ASN A 99 4.50 8.86 -1.31
C ASN A 99 3.09 8.47 -1.74
N GLY A 100 2.97 8.07 -3.02
CA GLY A 100 1.84 7.28 -3.49
C GLY A 100 1.84 5.91 -2.85
N ILE A 101 0.66 5.34 -2.55
CA ILE A 101 0.58 4.02 -1.92
C ILE A 101 -0.39 3.12 -2.67
N VAL A 102 0.05 1.90 -2.96
CA VAL A 102 -0.78 0.82 -3.51
C VAL A 102 -0.67 -0.44 -2.66
N GLY A 103 -1.82 -1.01 -2.29
CA GLY A 103 -1.91 -2.30 -1.61
C GLY A 103 -2.03 -3.44 -2.62
N VAL A 104 -1.19 -4.46 -2.51
CA VAL A 104 -1.26 -5.67 -3.33
C VAL A 104 -1.73 -6.82 -2.46
N LEU A 105 -2.92 -7.35 -2.74
CA LEU A 105 -3.49 -8.44 -1.97
C LEU A 105 -2.89 -9.77 -2.40
N MET A 106 -2.33 -10.47 -1.41
CA MET A 106 -1.74 -11.78 -1.58
C MET A 106 -2.84 -12.83 -1.73
N LYS A 107 -2.67 -13.76 -2.68
CA LYS A 107 -3.52 -14.94 -2.78
C LYS A 107 -3.15 -15.89 -1.64
N TYR A 108 -4.16 -16.43 -0.98
CA TYR A 108 -3.97 -17.37 0.12
C TYR A 108 -5.03 -18.46 0.07
N ASN A 109 -4.62 -19.72 0.28
CA ASN A 109 -5.48 -20.90 0.17
C ASN A 109 -6.28 -20.96 -1.15
N GLY A 110 -5.64 -20.60 -2.27
CA GLY A 110 -6.21 -20.72 -3.62
C GLY A 110 -7.02 -19.51 -4.10
N GLY A 111 -7.17 -18.45 -3.31
CA GLY A 111 -7.91 -17.26 -3.73
C GLY A 111 -7.79 -16.07 -2.79
N TYR A 112 -8.77 -15.16 -2.88
CA TYR A 112 -8.83 -13.93 -2.09
C TYR A 112 -9.92 -13.95 -1.01
N GLY A 113 -10.65 -15.07 -0.86
CA GLY A 113 -11.78 -15.19 0.08
C GLY A 113 -11.41 -15.05 1.56
N TRP A 114 -10.12 -14.97 1.88
CA TRP A 114 -9.64 -14.69 3.23
C TRP A 114 -9.76 -13.20 3.62
N ILE A 115 -9.89 -12.30 2.64
CA ILE A 115 -10.03 -10.85 2.83
C ILE A 115 -11.13 -10.21 1.96
N GLU A 116 -11.49 -10.81 0.84
CA GLU A 116 -12.48 -10.29 -0.10
C GLU A 116 -13.78 -11.09 -0.06
N THR A 117 -14.90 -10.38 -0.08
CA THR A 117 -16.23 -10.95 -0.40
C THR A 117 -16.81 -10.19 -1.58
N ASN A 118 -17.30 -10.93 -2.58
CA ASN A 118 -18.00 -10.32 -3.71
C ASN A 118 -19.50 -10.35 -3.44
N ASN A 119 -20.12 -9.18 -3.53
CA ASN A 119 -21.55 -9.02 -3.36
C ASN A 119 -22.17 -8.62 -4.69
N LYS A 120 -23.37 -9.13 -4.93
CA LYS A 120 -24.18 -8.78 -6.09
C LYS A 120 -25.45 -8.12 -5.59
N SER A 121 -25.58 -6.84 -5.92
CA SER A 121 -26.75 -6.04 -5.62
C SER A 121 -27.94 -6.47 -6.48
N GLU A 122 -29.15 -6.17 -6.03
CA GLU A 122 -30.40 -6.51 -6.72
C GLU A 122 -30.52 -5.83 -8.11
N ASP A 123 -29.87 -4.67 -8.28
CA ASP A 123 -29.74 -3.93 -9.54
C ASP A 123 -28.74 -4.56 -10.53
N GLY A 124 -28.06 -5.65 -10.13
CA GLY A 124 -27.05 -6.35 -10.93
C GLY A 124 -25.63 -5.80 -10.75
N CYS A 125 -25.42 -4.73 -9.99
CA CYS A 125 -24.09 -4.23 -9.66
C CYS A 125 -23.30 -5.27 -8.87
N SER A 126 -22.02 -5.41 -9.19
CA SER A 126 -21.10 -6.26 -8.43
C SER A 126 -20.14 -5.36 -7.65
N SER A 127 -20.15 -5.49 -6.32
CA SER A 127 -19.24 -4.80 -5.43
C SER A 127 -18.30 -5.79 -4.77
N ARG A 128 -17.16 -5.28 -4.33
CA ARG A 128 -16.18 -6.05 -3.60
C ARG A 128 -15.96 -5.42 -2.25
N ASP A 129 -16.21 -6.21 -1.21
CA ASP A 129 -15.99 -5.83 0.17
C ASP A 129 -14.67 -6.43 0.66
N ILE A 130 -13.94 -5.62 1.43
CA ILE A 130 -12.66 -5.96 2.02
C ILE A 130 -12.83 -6.03 3.53
N ASP A 131 -12.45 -7.15 4.15
CA ASP A 131 -12.45 -7.29 5.61
C ASP A 131 -11.40 -6.36 6.24
N THR A 132 -11.86 -5.23 6.77
CA THR A 132 -11.00 -4.21 7.37
C THR A 132 -10.31 -4.70 8.65
N ASN A 133 -10.81 -5.76 9.30
CA ASN A 133 -10.17 -6.34 10.48
C ASN A 133 -8.83 -7.02 10.17
N LYS A 134 -8.58 -7.28 8.88
CA LYS A 134 -7.31 -7.83 8.37
C LYS A 134 -6.32 -6.76 7.95
N LEU A 135 -6.68 -5.49 8.06
CA LEU A 135 -5.86 -4.35 7.64
C LEU A 135 -5.43 -3.51 8.85
N TYR A 136 -4.30 -2.81 8.72
CA TYR A 136 -4.00 -1.72 9.66
C TYR A 136 -4.99 -0.57 9.51
N SER A 137 -5.20 0.15 10.60
CA SER A 137 -6.06 1.33 10.64
C SER A 137 -5.68 2.38 9.61
N ILE A 138 -4.39 2.63 9.46
CA ILE A 138 -3.87 3.56 8.47
C ILE A 138 -4.19 3.16 7.03
N ILE A 139 -4.40 1.87 6.74
CA ILE A 139 -4.80 1.43 5.40
C ILE A 139 -6.29 1.70 5.18
N TYR A 140 -7.15 1.18 6.06
CA TYR A 140 -8.59 1.32 5.84
C TYR A 140 -9.07 2.78 5.98
N ASN A 141 -8.44 3.60 6.82
CA ASN A 141 -8.77 5.03 6.96
C ASN A 141 -8.38 5.87 5.74
N ASN A 142 -7.51 5.37 4.86
CA ASN A 142 -7.15 6.02 3.59
C ASN A 142 -7.82 5.35 2.38
N ARG A 143 -8.96 4.69 2.62
CA ARG A 143 -9.87 4.17 1.60
C ARG A 143 -11.18 4.94 1.65
N PHE A 144 -11.87 5.02 0.51
CA PHE A 144 -13.12 5.76 0.35
C PHE A 144 -13.03 7.21 0.84
N ASN A 145 -11.87 7.84 0.64
CA ASN A 145 -11.48 9.10 1.27
C ASN A 145 -11.26 10.25 0.27
N LEU A 146 -11.85 10.16 -0.92
CA LEU A 146 -11.93 11.29 -1.84
C LEU A 146 -12.84 12.36 -1.21
N GLU A 147 -12.39 13.63 -1.19
CA GLU A 147 -13.13 14.74 -0.57
C GLU A 147 -14.54 14.90 -1.17
N GLU A 148 -14.64 14.74 -2.49
CA GLU A 148 -15.91 14.76 -3.24
C GLU A 148 -16.13 13.38 -3.90
N PRO A 149 -16.89 12.47 -3.27
CA PRO A 149 -17.07 11.11 -3.77
C PRO A 149 -17.71 11.06 -5.16
N VAL A 150 -17.05 10.37 -6.10
CA VAL A 150 -17.61 10.06 -7.42
C VAL A 150 -18.08 8.61 -7.42
N TYR A 151 -19.40 8.43 -7.50
CA TYR A 151 -20.01 7.10 -7.53
C TYR A 151 -20.11 6.57 -8.96
N VAL A 152 -19.69 5.33 -9.16
CA VAL A 152 -19.92 4.56 -10.39
C VAL A 152 -21.37 4.08 -10.47
N CYS A 153 -21.96 3.76 -9.31
CA CYS A 153 -23.38 3.49 -9.17
C CYS A 153 -23.98 4.37 -8.07
N ASN A 154 -24.93 5.23 -8.45
CA ASN A 154 -25.60 6.14 -7.52
C ASN A 154 -26.56 5.41 -6.56
N GLU A 155 -27.14 4.28 -6.99
CA GLU A 155 -28.06 3.49 -6.17
C GLU A 155 -27.31 2.70 -5.09
N CYS A 156 -26.22 2.04 -5.46
CA CYS A 156 -25.36 1.29 -4.54
C CYS A 156 -24.30 2.15 -3.82
N GLN A 157 -24.21 3.44 -4.14
CA GLN A 157 -23.15 4.37 -3.68
C GLN A 157 -21.73 3.76 -3.77
N THR A 158 -21.47 3.02 -4.85
CA THR A 158 -20.20 2.34 -5.07
C THR A 158 -19.21 3.26 -5.78
N VAL A 159 -17.98 3.35 -5.28
CA VAL A 159 -16.90 4.14 -5.91
C VAL A 159 -15.95 3.25 -6.70
N ASP A 160 -15.18 3.86 -7.60
CA ASP A 160 -14.17 3.14 -8.39
C ASP A 160 -12.99 2.70 -7.50
N SER A 161 -12.53 1.46 -7.71
CA SER A 161 -11.45 0.85 -6.93
C SER A 161 -10.08 1.54 -7.07
N LEU A 162 -9.87 2.25 -8.18
CA LEU A 162 -8.65 3.00 -8.48
C LEU A 162 -8.76 4.48 -8.14
N THR A 163 -9.92 5.12 -8.25
CA THR A 163 -10.00 6.58 -8.02
C THR A 163 -10.70 6.99 -6.73
N GLY A 164 -11.56 6.13 -6.16
CA GLY A 164 -12.32 6.46 -4.96
C GLY A 164 -11.54 6.37 -3.64
N SER A 165 -10.28 5.93 -3.68
CA SER A 165 -9.43 5.72 -2.50
C SER A 165 -8.01 6.20 -2.78
N TYR A 166 -7.39 6.85 -1.80
CA TYR A 166 -5.96 7.15 -1.89
C TYR A 166 -5.15 5.85 -2.00
N ILE A 167 -5.41 4.88 -1.12
CA ILE A 167 -4.81 3.54 -1.19
C ILE A 167 -5.73 2.60 -1.96
N SER A 168 -5.33 2.26 -3.19
CA SER A 168 -6.01 1.22 -3.97
C SER A 168 -5.53 -0.17 -3.57
N LEU A 169 -6.46 -1.12 -3.51
CA LEU A 169 -6.22 -2.53 -3.17
C LEU A 169 -6.39 -3.40 -4.42
N ILE A 170 -5.30 -3.96 -4.91
CA ILE A 170 -5.24 -4.70 -6.17
C ILE A 170 -4.85 -6.15 -5.91
N ASN A 171 -5.58 -7.08 -6.51
CA ASN A 171 -5.30 -8.51 -6.42
C ASN A 171 -3.95 -8.81 -7.08
N GLU A 172 -3.11 -9.66 -6.48
CA GLU A 172 -1.75 -9.93 -6.98
C GLU A 172 -1.70 -10.29 -8.47
N ASP A 173 -2.61 -11.14 -8.98
CA ASP A 173 -2.59 -11.56 -10.40
C ASP A 173 -2.82 -10.35 -11.33
N VAL A 174 -3.72 -9.47 -10.92
CA VAL A 174 -4.07 -8.24 -11.65
C VAL A 174 -2.91 -7.26 -11.60
N PHE A 175 -2.30 -7.07 -10.43
CA PHE A 175 -1.13 -6.21 -10.26
C PHE A 175 0.05 -6.70 -11.10
N LEU A 176 0.40 -7.98 -11.00
CA LEU A 176 1.53 -8.60 -11.71
C LEU A 176 1.35 -8.61 -13.23
N SER A 177 0.12 -8.51 -13.73
CA SER A 177 -0.15 -8.37 -15.17
C SER A 177 0.29 -7.02 -15.75
N ASN A 178 0.25 -5.95 -14.95
CA ASN A 178 0.68 -4.61 -15.35
C ASN A 178 1.03 -3.75 -14.12
N PRO A 179 2.20 -3.97 -13.47
CA PRO A 179 2.55 -3.24 -12.24
C PRO A 179 2.66 -1.74 -12.46
N SER A 180 3.21 -1.32 -13.59
CA SER A 180 3.41 0.11 -13.93
C SER A 180 2.12 0.89 -13.86
N LYS A 181 1.01 0.37 -14.40
CA LYS A 181 -0.31 1.02 -14.33
C LYS A 181 -0.70 1.40 -12.90
N TYR A 182 -0.49 0.50 -11.95
CA TYR A 182 -0.93 0.69 -10.57
C TYR A 182 0.06 1.53 -9.75
N ILE A 183 1.35 1.46 -10.08
CA ILE A 183 2.39 2.33 -9.51
C ILE A 183 2.20 3.77 -9.99
N ASP A 184 1.97 3.97 -11.28
CA ASP A 184 1.73 5.29 -11.87
C ASP A 184 0.44 5.90 -11.28
N ASN A 185 -0.63 5.11 -11.14
CA ASN A 185 -1.85 5.57 -10.46
C ASN A 185 -1.61 5.97 -9.00
N ALA A 186 -0.81 5.22 -8.25
CA ALA A 186 -0.48 5.58 -6.87
C ALA A 186 0.34 6.88 -6.82
N PHE A 187 1.29 7.04 -7.74
CA PHE A 187 2.09 8.25 -7.87
C PHE A 187 1.23 9.47 -8.20
N GLU A 188 0.34 9.37 -9.19
CA GLU A 188 -0.57 10.45 -9.57
C GLU A 188 -1.42 10.94 -8.39
N LYS A 189 -1.93 10.03 -7.55
CA LYS A 189 -2.67 10.40 -6.33
C LYS A 189 -1.81 11.14 -5.32
N SER A 190 -0.51 10.87 -5.25
CA SER A 190 0.38 11.60 -4.36
C SER A 190 0.67 13.01 -4.84
N ASP A 191 0.66 13.24 -6.16
CA ASP A 191 0.71 14.58 -6.73
C ASP A 191 -0.63 15.32 -6.56
N ASP A 192 -1.76 14.60 -6.50
CA ASP A 192 -3.11 15.12 -6.24
C ASP A 192 -3.61 14.83 -4.81
N ILE A 193 -2.72 14.92 -3.83
CA ILE A 193 -3.02 14.54 -2.44
C ILE A 193 -4.17 15.35 -1.82
N ASP A 194 -4.34 16.60 -2.24
CA ASP A 194 -5.35 17.52 -1.71
C ASP A 194 -6.79 17.12 -2.07
N SER A 195 -6.96 16.26 -3.07
CA SER A 195 -8.26 15.65 -3.41
C SER A 195 -8.70 14.60 -2.39
N PHE A 196 -7.83 14.20 -1.46
CA PHE A 196 -8.08 13.13 -0.50
C PHE A 196 -7.97 13.59 0.96
N LYS A 197 -8.90 13.11 1.77
CA LYS A 197 -8.83 13.23 3.23
C LYS A 197 -7.84 12.22 3.80
N ILE A 198 -6.56 12.59 3.88
CA ILE A 198 -5.49 11.67 4.30
C ILE A 198 -5.39 11.54 5.83
N THR A 199 -5.33 10.30 6.31
CA THR A 199 -4.96 9.97 7.70
C THR A 199 -3.50 9.53 7.74
N LYS A 200 -2.60 10.36 8.27
CA LYS A 200 -1.15 10.08 8.32
C LYS A 200 -0.68 9.36 9.59
N SER A 201 -1.56 9.15 10.56
CA SER A 201 -1.21 8.61 11.89
C SER A 201 -1.72 7.20 12.09
N ARG A 202 -0.94 6.39 12.82
CA ARG A 202 -1.38 5.10 13.34
C ARG A 202 -2.35 5.32 14.51
N SER A 203 -3.46 4.59 14.55
CA SER A 203 -4.44 4.60 15.65
C SER A 203 -4.39 3.31 16.44
#